data_AF-A0AAD7P5Z5-F1
#
_entry.id   AF-A0AAD7P5Z5-F1
#
_cell.length_a   1.000
_cell.length_b   1.000
_cell.length_c   1.000
_cell.angle_alpha   90.00
_cell.angle_beta   90.00
_cell.angle_gamma   90.00
#
_symmetry.space_group_name_H-M   'P 1'
#
loop_
_entity.id
_entity.type
_entity.pdbx_description
1 polymer ?
#
loop_
_entity_poly.entity_id
_entity_poly.type
_entity_poly.pdbx_seq_one_letter_code
_entity_poly.pdbx_strand_id
1 'polypeptide(L)'
;MKELKLDEETAPSNWMEWEKQYYVNYDSDIFEAVGLLQSLLMNTRPCLALGMLALFMLSMTMSTSVVVFYVIELAKGTIAGIHF
;
A
#
# COMPACT_ATOMS: atom_id res chain seq x y z
N MET A 1 -35.35 -8.49 -12.59
CA MET A 1 -36.11 -9.74 -12.78
C MET A 1 -35.07 -10.84 -12.89
N LYS A 2 -34.52 -11.30 -11.75
CA LYS A 2 -34.85 -12.59 -11.12
C LYS A 2 -34.59 -13.82 -12.02
N GLU A 3 -33.44 -13.90 -12.68
CA GLU A 3 -33.02 -15.12 -13.38
C GLU A 3 -31.50 -15.22 -13.22
N LEU A 4 -30.97 -15.64 -12.07
CA LEU A 4 -30.51 -17.01 -11.84
C LEU A 4 -30.36 -17.22 -10.32
N LYS A 5 -31.47 -17.59 -9.67
CA LYS A 5 -31.50 -18.14 -8.30
C LYS A 5 -31.32 -19.68 -8.31
N LEU A 6 -30.54 -20.19 -9.26
CA LEU A 6 -30.43 -21.62 -9.55
C LEU A 6 -28.98 -21.96 -9.90
N ASP A 7 -28.07 -21.64 -9.01
CA ASP A 7 -27.20 -22.69 -8.51
C ASP A 7 -27.16 -22.50 -7.01
N GLU A 8 -27.15 -23.59 -6.29
CA GLU A 8 -27.03 -23.66 -4.84
C GLU A 8 -25.91 -22.70 -4.38
N GLU A 9 -26.03 -22.10 -3.21
CA GLU A 9 -25.06 -21.20 -2.55
C GLU A 9 -23.71 -21.89 -2.30
N THR A 10 -23.07 -22.31 -3.39
CA THR A 10 -21.99 -23.26 -3.44
C THR A 10 -20.77 -22.49 -3.85
N ALA A 11 -19.81 -22.48 -2.94
CA ALA A 11 -18.50 -21.95 -3.20
C ALA A 11 -17.91 -22.61 -4.47
N PRO A 12 -17.11 -21.87 -5.26
CA PRO A 12 -16.54 -22.38 -6.49
C PRO A 12 -15.86 -23.74 -6.30
N SER A 13 -16.03 -24.65 -7.26
CA SER A 13 -15.57 -26.04 -7.14
C SER A 13 -14.05 -26.16 -6.94
N ASN A 14 -13.29 -25.17 -7.40
CA ASN A 14 -11.84 -25.07 -7.25
C ASN A 14 -11.37 -24.53 -5.89
N TRP A 15 -12.28 -24.12 -5.01
CA TRP A 15 -11.95 -23.68 -3.66
C TRP A 15 -11.65 -24.87 -2.76
N MET A 16 -10.76 -24.67 -1.79
CA MET A 16 -10.50 -25.65 -0.74
C MET A 16 -11.74 -25.80 0.15
N GLU A 17 -11.95 -26.99 0.73
CA GLU A 17 -13.14 -27.27 1.55
C GLU A 17 -13.34 -26.29 2.72
N TRP A 18 -12.26 -25.76 3.30
CA TRP A 18 -12.34 -24.75 4.35
C TRP A 18 -12.82 -23.38 3.83
N GLU A 19 -12.48 -23.02 2.59
CA GLU A 19 -12.94 -21.78 1.95
C GLU A 19 -14.43 -21.88 1.65
N LYS A 20 -14.88 -23.07 1.23
CA LYS A 20 -16.31 -23.35 0.99
C LYS A 20 -17.15 -23.20 2.26
N GLN A 21 -16.61 -23.60 3.42
CA GLN A 21 -17.27 -23.42 4.71
C GLN A 21 -17.49 -21.94 5.08
N TYR A 22 -16.69 -21.02 4.53
CA TYR A 22 -16.76 -19.60 4.84
C TYR A 22 -17.50 -18.76 3.79
N TYR A 23 -17.85 -19.35 2.64
CA TYR A 23 -18.37 -18.65 1.47
C TYR A 23 -19.62 -17.78 1.75
N VAL A 24 -20.54 -18.29 2.59
CA VAL A 24 -21.79 -17.58 2.95
C VAL A 24 -21.52 -16.22 3.61
N ASN A 25 -20.46 -16.13 4.43
CA ASN A 25 -20.13 -14.91 5.16
C ASN A 25 -19.10 -14.04 4.43
N TYR A 26 -18.41 -14.59 3.43
CA TYR A 26 -17.30 -13.94 2.74
C TYR A 26 -17.68 -12.56 2.19
N ASP A 27 -18.78 -12.48 1.44
CA ASP A 27 -19.20 -11.23 0.83
C ASP A 27 -19.54 -10.16 1.87
N SER A 28 -20.24 -10.55 2.94
CA SER A 28 -20.61 -9.64 4.03
C SER A 28 -19.37 -9.05 4.71
N ASP A 29 -18.41 -9.90 5.06
CA ASP A 29 -17.21 -9.48 5.78
C ASP A 29 -16.30 -8.61 4.90
N ILE A 30 -16.19 -8.94 3.61
CA ILE A 30 -15.44 -8.13 2.64
C ILE A 30 -16.09 -6.76 2.49
N PHE A 31 -17.42 -6.69 2.33
CA PHE A 31 -18.10 -5.39 2.21
C PHE A 31 -18.02 -4.56 3.48
N GLU A 32 -18.11 -5.18 4.66
CA GLU A 32 -17.92 -4.48 5.93
C GLU A 32 -16.50 -3.92 6.05
N ALA A 33 -15.48 -4.75 5.80
CA ALA A 33 -14.08 -4.32 5.84
C ALA A 33 -13.80 -3.18 4.85
N VAL A 34 -14.32 -3.29 3.62
CA VAL A 34 -14.19 -2.22 2.60
C VAL A 34 -14.95 -0.97 3.02
N GLY A 35 -16.14 -1.09 3.61
CA GLY A 35 -16.92 0.04 4.10
C GLY A 35 -16.23 0.77 5.25
N LEU A 36 -15.63 0.03 6.18
CA LEU A 36 -14.82 0.59 7.27
C LEU A 36 -13.58 1.29 6.74
N LEU A 37 -12.86 0.68 5.79
CA LEU A 37 -11.70 1.29 5.15
C LEU A 37 -12.09 2.57 4.40
N GLN A 38 -13.16 2.54 3.63
CA GLN A 38 -13.68 3.70 2.91
C GLN A 38 -14.07 4.82 3.89
N SER A 39 -14.77 4.48 4.97
CA SER A 39 -15.14 5.44 6.02
C SER A 39 -13.89 6.05 6.66
N LEU A 40 -12.88 5.24 6.97
CA LEU A 40 -11.60 5.72 7.51
C LEU A 40 -10.93 6.69 6.55
N LEU A 41 -10.82 6.33 5.27
CA LEU A 41 -10.20 7.18 4.24
C LEU A 41 -10.97 8.48 4.01
N MET A 42 -12.31 8.44 4.02
CA MET A 42 -13.15 9.64 3.88
C MET A 42 -13.13 10.54 5.12
N ASN A 43 -13.02 9.96 6.32
CA ASN A 43 -12.90 10.70 7.56
C ASN A 43 -11.48 11.21 7.81
N THR A 44 -10.48 10.64 7.11
CA THR A 44 -9.11 11.17 7.16
C THR A 44 -9.13 12.54 6.53
N ARG A 45 -8.91 13.58 7.34
CA ARG A 45 -8.81 14.96 6.85
C ARG A 45 -7.75 14.99 5.73
N PRO A 46 -8.03 15.57 4.54
CA PRO A 46 -7.07 15.62 3.43
C PRO A 46 -5.66 16.10 3.84
N CYS A 47 -5.59 16.97 4.86
CA CYS A 47 -4.34 17.44 5.46
C CYS A 47 -3.47 16.33 6.09
N LEU A 48 -4.04 15.26 6.64
CA LEU A 48 -3.29 14.13 7.19
C LEU A 48 -2.59 13.34 6.08
N ALA A 49 -3.31 13.02 4.99
CA ALA A 49 -2.72 12.35 3.84
C ALA A 49 -1.59 13.19 3.22
N LEU A 50 -1.84 14.50 3.04
CA LEU A 50 -0.83 15.44 2.57
C LEU A 50 0.36 15.56 3.54
N GLY A 51 0.10 15.57 4.85
CA GLY A 51 1.13 15.58 5.88
C GLY A 51 2.02 14.35 5.84
N MET A 52 1.43 13.16 5.73
CA MET A 52 2.17 11.90 5.58
C MET A 52 3.00 11.86 4.30
N LEU A 53 2.43 12.34 3.18
CA LEU A 53 3.16 12.47 1.92
C LEU A 53 4.34 13.44 2.05
N ALA A 54 4.13 14.59 2.70
CA ALA A 54 5.20 15.56 2.93
C ALA A 54 6.32 14.98 3.81
N LEU A 55 5.99 14.26 4.88
CA LEU A 55 6.97 13.58 5.73
C LEU A 55 7.76 12.52 4.94
N PHE A 56 7.08 11.74 4.10
CA PHE A 56 7.73 10.76 3.23
C PHE A 56 8.71 11.42 2.26
N MET A 57 8.27 12.46 1.56
CA MET A 57 9.12 13.22 0.63
C MET A 57 10.32 13.87 1.34
N LEU A 58 10.10 14.43 2.53
CA LEU A 58 11.18 15.02 3.33
C LEU A 58 12.20 13.96 3.75
N SER A 59 11.74 12.80 4.20
CA SER A 59 12.60 11.67 4.58
C SER A 59 13.44 11.18 3.39
N MET A 60 12.81 11.00 2.23
CA MET A 60 13.53 10.62 1.01
C MET A 60 14.56 11.68 0.59
N THR A 61 14.18 12.96 0.64
CA THR A 61 15.06 14.08 0.25
C THR A 61 16.26 14.17 1.19
N MET A 62 16.06 14.04 2.50
CA MET A 62 17.13 14.04 3.50
C MET A 62 18.11 12.89 3.28
N SER A 63 17.60 11.67 3.12
CA SER A 63 18.43 10.49 2.86
C SER A 63 19.27 10.64 1.58
N THR A 64 18.63 11.09 0.49
CA THR A 64 19.29 11.32 -0.80
C THR A 64 20.38 12.41 -0.69
N SER A 65 20.10 13.47 0.07
CA SER A 65 21.06 14.57 0.27
C SER A 65 22.34 14.10 0.95
N VAL A 66 22.23 13.22 1.95
CA VAL A 66 23.38 12.63 2.64
C VAL A 66 24.21 11.78 1.67
N VAL A 67 23.57 10.94 0.85
CA VAL A 67 24.26 10.13 -0.16
C VAL A 67 25.00 11.01 -1.15
N VAL A 68 24.34 12.05 -1.69
CA VAL A 68 24.98 12.99 -2.63
C VAL A 68 26.17 13.69 -1.99
N PHE A 69 26.07 14.11 -0.73
CA PHE A 69 27.18 14.72 0.00
C PHE A 69 28.41 13.80 0.06
N TYR A 70 28.21 12.53 0.43
CA TYR A 70 29.31 11.55 0.46
C TYR A 70 29.90 11.29 -0.93
N VAL A 71 29.08 11.21 -1.97
CA VAL A 71 29.57 11.04 -3.35
C VAL A 71 30.44 12.22 -3.77
N ILE A 72 30.05 13.46 -3.43
CA ILE A 72 30.84 14.66 -3.73
C ILE A 72 32.18 14.64 -2.98
N GLU A 73 32.19 14.29 -1.69
CA GLU A 73 33.43 14.20 -0.92
C GLU A 73 34.39 13.12 -1.46
N LEU A 74 33.86 11.96 -1.85
CA LEU A 74 34.65 10.92 -2.52
C LEU A 74 35.22 11.43 -3.85
N ALA A 75 34.41 12.09 -4.67
CA ALA A 75 34.86 12.65 -5.95
C ALA A 75 35.99 13.68 -5.73
N LYS A 76 35.84 14.60 -4.77
CA LYS A 76 36.88 15.56 -4.39
C LYS A 76 38.17 14.87 -3.96
N GLY A 77 38.08 13.84 -3.12
CA GLY A 77 39.22 13.06 -2.66
C GLY A 77 39.96 12.37 -3.80
N THR A 78 39.24 11.78 -4.75
CA THR A 78 39.85 11.14 -5.93
C THR A 78 40.54 12.16 -6.84
N ILE A 79 39.91 13.31 -7.11
CA ILE A 79 40.50 14.37 -7.94
C ILE A 79 41.77 14.92 -7.28
N ALA A 80 41.74 15.18 -5.97
CA ALA A 80 42.90 15.65 -5.23
C ALA A 80 44.04 14.62 -5.20
N GLY A 81 43.72 13.34 -5.08
CA GLY A 81 44.71 12.25 -5.11
C GLY A 81 45.32 11.98 -6.49
N ILE A 82 44.61 12.29 -7.58
CA ILE A 82 45.12 12.19 -8.97
C ILE A 82 46.04 13.37 -9.32
N HIS A 83 45.97 14.48 -8.57
CA HIS A 83 46.80 15.67 -8.76
C HIS A 83 48.16 15.63 -8.04
N PHE A 84 48.48 14.56 -7.29
CA PHE A 84 49.78 14.27 -6.67
C PHE A 84 50.53 13.20 -7.46
#